data_AF-A0A957YDX1-F1
#
_entry.id   AF-A0A957YDX1-F1
#
_cell.length_a   1.000
_cell.length_b   1.000
_cell.length_c   1.000
_cell.angle_alpha   90.00
_cell.angle_beta   90.00
_cell.angle_gamma   90.00
#
_symmetry.space_group_name_H-M   'P 1'
#
loop_
_entity.id
_entity.type
_entity.pdbx_description
1 polymer ?
#
loop_
_entity_poly.entity_id
_entity_poly.type
_entity_poly.pdbx_seq_one_letter_code
_entity_poly.pdbx_strand_id
1 'polypeptide(L)' 'MDLIAQFWQDYQTNHPDETTPQEHYVAEQFGDNAQLADALVDLIARGIKTATCSALWEWEA' A
#
# COMPACT_ATOMS: atom_id res chain seq x y z
N MET A 1 -19.41 4.10 5.48
CA MET A 1 -18.69 3.39 4.40
C MET A 1 -17.22 3.48 4.71
N ASP A 2 -16.49 2.38 4.53
CA ASP A 2 -15.05 2.31 4.71
C ASP A 2 -14.36 2.85 3.45
N LEU A 3 -13.64 3.97 3.58
CA LEU A 3 -13.00 4.67 2.46
C LEU A 3 -11.97 3.80 1.76
N ILE A 4 -11.25 2.96 2.51
CA ILE A 4 -10.22 2.08 1.98
C ILE A 4 -10.86 0.96 1.16
N ALA A 5 -11.94 0.37 1.69
CA ALA A 5 -12.69 -0.65 0.97
C ALA A 5 -13.28 -0.12 -0.35
N GLN A 6 -13.81 1.12 -0.34
CA GLN A 6 -14.32 1.75 -1.55
C GLN A 6 -13.21 1.99 -2.58
N PHE A 7 -12.07 2.54 -2.15
CA PHE A 7 -10.92 2.74 -3.03
C PHE A 7 -10.44 1.44 -3.67
N TRP A 8 -10.37 0.36 -2.89
CA TRP A 8 -9.97 -0.96 -3.40
C TRP A 8 -10.98 -1.55 -4.38
N GLN A 9 -12.29 -1.37 -4.13
CA GLN A 9 -13.34 -1.80 -5.05
C GLN A 9 -13.28 -1.03 -6.38
N ASP A 10 -13.04 0.29 -6.31
CA ASP A 10 -12.90 1.14 -7.50
C ASP A 10 -11.66 0.75 -8.31
N TYR A 11 -10.54 0.45 -7.65
CA TYR A 11 -9.32 -0.03 -8.31
C TYR A 11 -9.58 -1.31 -9.11
N GLN A 12 -10.17 -2.34 -8.48
CA GLN A 12 -10.49 -3.62 -9.12
C GLN A 12 -11.45 -3.45 -10.30
N THR A 13 -12.48 -2.61 -10.14
CA THR A 13 -13.47 -2.36 -11.20
C THR A 13 -12.82 -1.75 -12.44
N ASN A 14 -11.80 -0.90 -12.25
CA ASN A 14 -11.12 -0.20 -13.35
C ASN A 14 -9.96 -1.00 -13.97
N HIS A 15 -9.50 -2.08 -13.33
CA HIS A 15 -8.34 -2.88 -13.78
C HIS A 15 -8.62 -4.40 -13.74
N PRO A 16 -9.66 -4.89 -14.42
CA PRO A 16 -10.11 -6.28 -14.30
C PRO A 16 -9.06 -7.33 -14.73
N ASP A 17 -8.13 -6.97 -15.61
CA ASP A 17 -7.07 -7.86 -16.11
C ASP A 17 -5.80 -7.86 -15.24
N GLU A 18 -5.64 -6.86 -14.36
CA GLU A 18 -4.45 -6.70 -13.50
C GLU A 18 -4.66 -7.24 -12.09
N THR A 19 -5.92 -7.52 -11.73
CA THR A 19 -6.26 -8.05 -10.41
C THR A 19 -6.38 -9.57 -10.45
N THR A 20 -5.39 -10.26 -9.92
CA THR A 20 -5.65 -11.61 -9.39
C THR A 20 -6.53 -11.43 -8.15
N PRO A 21 -7.63 -12.17 -7.98
CA PRO A 21 -8.43 -12.10 -6.75
C PRO A 21 -7.55 -12.49 -5.56
N GLN A 22 -6.99 -11.51 -4.87
CA GLN A 22 -6.38 -11.71 -3.56
C GLN A 22 -7.50 -11.67 -2.54
N GLU A 23 -7.56 -12.67 -1.67
CA GLU A 23 -8.58 -12.76 -0.63
C GLU A 23 -8.50 -11.58 0.37
N HIS A 24 -7.32 -10.95 0.50
CA HIS A 24 -7.06 -9.87 1.46
C HIS A 24 -6.10 -8.83 0.89
N TYR A 25 -6.43 -7.54 1.09
CA TYR A 25 -5.51 -6.42 0.88
C TYR A 25 -5.01 -5.91 2.24
N VAL A 26 -3.84 -5.29 2.23
CA VAL A 26 -3.26 -4.61 3.39
C VAL A 26 -3.19 -3.11 3.10
N ALA A 27 -3.68 -2.31 4.03
CA ALA A 27 -3.61 -0.85 3.95
C ALA A 27 -2.74 -0.33 5.10
N GLU A 28 -1.48 -0.05 4.79
CA GLU A 28 -0.45 0.37 5.74
C GLU A 28 0.27 1.63 5.26
N GLN A 29 0.77 2.42 6.21
CA GLN A 29 1.63 3.55 5.92
C GLN A 29 3.11 3.13 5.83
N PHE A 30 3.90 3.88 5.08
CA PHE A 30 5.35 3.80 5.17
C PHE A 30 5.88 4.76 6.24
N GLY A 31 6.91 4.33 6.98
CA GLY A 31 7.50 5.14 8.05
C GLY A 31 6.67 5.13 9.34
N ASP A 32 7.23 5.73 10.38
CA ASP A 32 6.72 5.65 11.76
C ASP A 32 5.92 6.89 12.20
N ASN A 33 5.75 7.87 11.32
CA ASN A 33 5.03 9.10 11.61
C ASN A 33 4.38 9.70 10.35
N ALA A 34 3.38 10.56 10.53
CA ALA A 34 2.59 11.13 9.44
C ALA A 34 3.43 11.94 8.43
N GLN A 35 4.37 12.75 8.91
CA GLN A 35 5.22 13.56 8.04
C GLN A 35 6.09 12.67 7.13
N LEU A 36 6.64 11.59 7.68
CA LEU A 36 7.45 10.65 6.92
C LEU A 36 6.57 9.83 5.95
N ALA A 37 5.36 9.45 6.35
CA ALA A 37 4.41 8.77 5.48
C ALA A 37 4.06 9.61 4.25
N ASP A 38 3.75 10.90 4.43
CA ASP A 38 3.46 11.83 3.34
C ASP A 38 4.66 12.00 2.38
N ALA A 39 5.87 12.12 2.94
CA ALA A 39 7.08 12.25 2.13
C ALA A 39 7.37 10.97 1.33
N LEU A 40 7.17 9.79 1.92
CA LEU A 40 7.44 8.51 1.26
C LEU A 40 6.39 8.18 0.20
N VAL A 41 5.11 8.48 0.42
CA VAL A 41 4.06 8.23 -0.57
C VAL A 41 4.23 9.10 -1.82
N ASP A 42 4.71 10.34 -1.69
CA ASP A 42 5.05 11.19 -2.86
C ASP A 42 6.11 10.52 -3.75
N LEU A 43 7.17 9.97 -3.13
CA LEU A 43 8.23 9.28 -3.87
C LEU A 43 7.73 7.99 -4.55
N ILE A 44 6.80 7.28 -3.92
CA ILE A 44 6.18 6.07 -4.51
C ILE A 44 5.29 6.46 -5.68
N ALA A 45 4.41 7.45 -5.51
CA ALA A 45 3.49 7.92 -6.55
C ALA A 45 4.23 8.47 -7.78
N ARG A 46 5.43 9.03 -7.59
CA ARG A 46 6.31 9.51 -8.67
C ARG A 46 7.20 8.42 -9.28
N GLY A 47 7.12 7.18 -8.80
CA GLY A 47 7.94 6.06 -9.28
C GLY A 47 9.43 6.14 -8.91
N ILE A 48 9.79 6.97 -7.92
CA ILE A 48 11.19 7.16 -7.48
C ILE A 48 11.56 6.11 -6.43
N LYS A 49 10.68 5.87 -5.45
CA LYS A 49 10.86 4.82 -4.44
C LYS A 49 10.18 3.54 -4.92
N THR A 50 10.99 2.57 -5.32
CA THR A 50 10.53 1.26 -5.84
C THR A 50 10.98 0.07 -4.98
N ALA A 51 11.61 0.33 -3.83
CA ALA A 51 12.05 -0.69 -2.88
C ALA A 51 11.72 -0.29 -1.43
N THR A 52 11.56 -1.29 -0.56
CA THR A 52 11.36 -1.14 0.89
C THR A 52 12.09 -2.24 1.67
N CYS A 53 12.28 -2.05 2.97
CA CYS A 53 12.78 -3.05 3.90
C CYS A 53 12.04 -2.93 5.24
N SER A 54 12.02 -4.03 5.98
CA SER A 54 11.52 -4.15 7.36
C SER A 54 12.55 -4.92 8.18
N ALA A 55 12.41 -4.95 9.50
CA ALA A 55 13.31 -5.74 10.32
C ALA A 55 12.90 -7.22 10.23
N LEU A 56 13.85 -8.11 9.92
CA LEU A 56 13.56 -9.54 9.74
C LEU A 56 12.84 -10.16 10.95
N TRP A 57 13.26 -9.77 12.16
CA TRP A 57 12.67 -10.28 13.40
C TRP A 57 11.19 -9.93 13.57
N GLU A 58 10.65 -8.91 12.87
CA GLU A 58 9.23 -8.57 12.92
C GLU A 58 8.35 -9.68 12.33
N TRP A 59 8.94 -10.57 11.54
CA TRP A 59 8.28 -11.70 10.88
C TRP A 59 8.58 -13.05 11.54
N GLU A 60 9.60 -13.11 12.40
CA GLU A 60 10.03 -14.33 13.08
C GLU A 60 9.45 -14.49 14.50
N ALA A 61 8.77 -13.45 15.00
CA ALA A 61 8.17 -13.39 16.34
C ALA A 61 6.84 -14.16 16.46
#